data_AF-A0A212RLE3-F1
#
_entry.id   AF-A0A212RLE3-F1
#
_cell.length_a   1.000
_cell.length_b   1.000
_cell.length_c   1.000
_cell.angle_alpha   90.00
_cell.angle_beta   90.00
_cell.angle_gamma   90.00
#
_symmetry.space_group_name_H-M   'P 1'
#
loop_
_entity.id
_entity.type
_entity.pdbx_description
1 polymer ?
#
loop_
_entity_poly.entity_id
_entity_poly.type
_entity_poly.pdbx_seq_one_letter_code
_entity_poly.pdbx_strand_id
1 'polypeptide(L)'
;MNFLYTFGSNVLFNNFAMRQIEAFHAFIDSNKVPVNKIDDLYKQTIALDRLAGTGGFERCFRRYSITRKILIILAIVIIIPALSIFLISKIQSLEAITNSLKEFMISNFMEVAYTLGIGGALLLAFLIGGYFYAQSQLDRLVGPELGQVWHSIIEKWAPEIKEQTELTDDPSEIADLIVGK
;
A
#
# COMPACT_ATOMS: atom_id res chain seq x y z
N MET A 1 -13.61 -5.92 -14.94
CA MET A 1 -13.97 -5.24 -13.67
C MET A 1 -12.66 -4.69 -13.11
N ASN A 2 -12.44 -3.43 -12.74
CA ASN A 2 -13.38 -2.44 -12.24
C ASN A 2 -12.66 -1.05 -12.16
N PHE A 3 -12.22 -0.45 -13.27
CA PHE A 3 -11.46 0.83 -13.23
C PHE A 3 -12.23 1.95 -12.49
N LEU A 4 -13.56 2.01 -12.67
CA LEU A 4 -14.44 2.94 -11.95
C LEU A 4 -14.53 2.65 -10.45
N TYR A 5 -14.47 1.38 -10.04
CA TYR A 5 -14.47 1.00 -8.63
C TYR A 5 -13.10 1.25 -7.99
N THR A 6 -12.00 1.01 -8.71
CA THR A 6 -10.64 1.36 -8.26
C THR A 6 -10.46 2.88 -8.17
N PHE A 7 -11.06 3.64 -9.08
CA PHE A 7 -11.08 5.10 -9.02
C PHE A 7 -11.93 5.59 -7.85
N GLY A 8 -13.13 5.03 -7.66
CA GLY A 8 -13.99 5.31 -6.51
C GLY A 8 -13.34 4.98 -5.18
N SER A 9 -12.67 3.83 -5.06
CA SER A 9 -11.94 3.44 -3.85
C SER A 9 -10.77 4.37 -3.54
N ASN A 10 -10.07 4.87 -4.58
CA ASN A 10 -8.99 5.84 -4.40
C ASN A 10 -9.49 7.22 -3.94
N VAL A 11 -10.65 7.66 -4.45
CA VAL A 11 -11.29 8.90 -3.99
C VAL A 11 -11.77 8.76 -2.54
N LEU A 12 -12.41 7.64 -2.20
CA LEU A 12 -12.83 7.35 -0.82
C LEU A 12 -11.63 7.31 0.14
N PHE A 13 -10.54 6.66 -0.26
CA PHE A 13 -9.31 6.64 0.52
C PHE A 13 -8.69 8.04 0.67
N ASN A 14 -8.69 8.85 -0.40
CA ASN A 14 -8.16 10.21 -0.32
C ASN A 14 -8.98 11.10 0.62
N ASN A 15 -10.30 11.00 0.57
CA ASN A 15 -11.20 11.72 1.48
C ASN A 15 -10.98 11.27 2.93
N PHE A 16 -10.88 9.96 3.15
CA PHE A 16 -10.52 9.41 4.45
C PHE A 16 -9.18 9.97 4.94
N ALA A 17 -8.13 9.94 4.11
CA ALA A 17 -6.80 10.39 4.49
C ALA A 17 -6.77 11.89 4.81
N MET A 18 -7.44 12.72 4.02
CA MET A 18 -7.57 14.15 4.30
C MET A 18 -8.27 14.40 5.63
N ARG A 19 -9.37 13.69 5.89
CA ARG A 19 -10.12 13.82 7.15
C ARG A 19 -9.28 13.42 8.36
N GLN A 20 -8.52 12.34 8.25
CA GLN A 20 -7.60 11.91 9.31
C GLN A 20 -6.49 12.92 9.56
N ILE A 21 -5.90 13.49 8.50
CA ILE A 21 -4.88 14.55 8.61
C ILE A 21 -5.46 15.78 9.30
N GLU A 22 -6.65 16.23 8.88
CA GLU A 22 -7.34 17.37 9.49
C GLU A 22 -7.59 17.14 10.98
N ALA A 23 -8.10 15.95 11.34
CA ALA A 23 -8.30 15.57 12.73
C ALA A 23 -6.98 15.54 13.52
N PHE A 24 -5.91 14.98 12.96
CA PHE A 24 -4.60 14.99 13.63
C PHE A 24 -4.10 16.42 13.83
N HIS A 25 -4.24 17.29 12.84
CA HIS A 25 -3.80 18.68 12.94
C HIS A 25 -4.61 19.45 13.99
N ALA A 26 -5.94 19.26 14.02
CA ALA A 26 -6.81 19.82 15.06
C ALA A 26 -6.43 19.31 16.46
N PHE A 27 -6.14 18.01 16.60
CA PHE A 27 -5.68 17.41 17.86
C PHE A 27 -4.33 17.98 18.32
N ILE A 28 -3.38 18.13 17.38
CA ILE A 28 -2.05 18.69 17.64
C ILE A 28 -2.17 20.13 18.12
N ASP A 29 -2.97 20.95 17.45
CA ASP A 29 -3.14 22.36 17.76
C ASP A 29 -3.86 22.56 19.10
N SER A 30 -4.93 21.80 19.37
CA SER A 30 -5.72 21.89 20.61
C SER A 30 -4.94 21.42 21.85
N ASN A 31 -4.18 20.33 21.72
CA ASN A 31 -3.44 19.73 22.85
C ASN A 31 -1.95 20.13 22.89
N LYS A 32 -1.52 21.03 22.00
CA LYS A 32 -0.13 21.51 21.88
C LYS A 32 0.88 20.36 21.81
N VAL A 33 0.57 19.33 21.03
CA VAL A 33 1.45 18.16 20.86
C VAL A 33 2.75 18.62 20.18
N PRO A 34 3.94 18.26 20.70
CA PRO A 34 5.22 18.72 20.17
C PRO A 34 5.63 17.95 18.90
N VAL A 35 4.82 18.05 17.84
CA VAL A 35 5.06 17.42 16.55
C VAL A 35 4.79 18.40 15.42
N ASN A 36 5.58 18.30 14.35
CA ASN A 36 5.33 19.09 13.15
C ASN A 36 4.13 18.53 12.39
N LYS A 37 3.32 19.43 11.83
CA LYS A 37 2.22 19.08 10.92
C LYS A 37 2.76 18.74 9.54
N ILE A 38 2.30 17.62 8.99
CA ILE A 38 2.73 17.05 7.71
C ILE A 38 1.47 16.66 6.92
N ASP A 39 1.41 17.08 5.66
CA ASP A 39 0.28 16.79 4.74
C ASP A 39 0.42 15.40 4.08
N ASP A 40 0.81 14.39 4.86
CA ASP A 40 0.94 13.00 4.43
C ASP A 40 0.51 12.13 5.60
N LEU A 41 -0.60 11.39 5.41
CA LEU A 41 -1.23 10.59 6.45
C LEU A 41 -0.21 9.65 7.11
N TYR A 42 0.52 8.88 6.31
CA TYR A 42 1.45 7.89 6.85
C TYR A 42 2.58 8.55 7.62
N LYS A 43 3.15 9.65 7.12
CA LYS A 43 4.23 10.36 7.82
C LYS A 43 3.75 11.00 9.12
N GLN A 44 2.58 11.65 9.09
CA GLN A 44 1.98 12.27 10.28
C GLN A 44 1.67 11.21 11.33
N THR A 45 1.03 10.10 10.95
CA THR A 45 0.72 9.00 11.86
C THR A 45 1.99 8.35 12.41
N ILE A 46 3.04 8.14 11.60
CA ILE A 46 4.33 7.62 12.09
C ILE A 46 4.98 8.57 13.10
N ALA A 47 4.94 9.88 12.84
CA ALA A 47 5.49 10.87 13.77
C ALA A 47 4.77 10.81 15.13
N LEU A 48 3.44 10.70 15.11
CA LEU A 48 2.60 10.54 16.30
C LEU A 48 2.81 9.20 17.00
N ASP A 49 2.87 8.08 16.26
CA ASP A 49 3.14 6.72 16.76
C ASP A 49 4.50 6.65 17.50
N ARG A 50 5.52 7.29 16.95
CA ARG A 50 6.84 7.40 17.58
C ARG A 50 6.83 8.24 18.84
N LEU A 51 6.12 9.37 18.83
CA LEU A 51 5.98 10.22 20.01
C LEU A 51 5.15 9.56 21.11
N ALA A 52 4.13 8.79 20.75
CA ALA A 52 3.33 7.99 21.68
C ALA A 52 4.15 6.87 22.31
N GLY A 53 5.10 6.29 21.56
CA GLY A 53 6.01 5.25 22.03
C GLY A 53 5.56 3.82 21.68
N THR A 54 4.59 3.67 20.77
CA THR A 54 4.02 2.39 20.37
C THR A 54 4.81 1.71 19.24
N GLY A 55 5.12 2.44 18.17
CA GLY A 55 5.88 1.95 17.02
C GLY A 55 5.18 0.81 16.24
N GLY A 56 3.88 0.59 16.46
CA GLY A 56 3.10 -0.47 15.80
C GLY A 56 2.85 -0.13 14.33
N PHE A 57 2.29 1.06 14.13
CA PHE A 57 1.96 1.59 12.81
C PHE A 57 3.19 1.67 11.91
N GLU A 58 4.33 2.19 12.40
CA GLU A 58 5.56 2.25 11.62
C GLU A 58 6.04 0.87 11.14
N ARG A 59 5.96 -0.15 12.01
CA ARG A 59 6.38 -1.52 11.66
C ARG A 59 5.46 -2.12 10.60
N CYS A 60 4.15 -1.91 10.72
CA CYS A 60 3.18 -2.35 9.71
C CYS A 60 3.42 -1.63 8.38
N PHE A 61 3.60 -0.30 8.41
CA PHE A 61 3.85 0.51 7.21
C PHE A 61 5.13 0.11 6.49
N ARG A 62 6.20 -0.20 7.24
CA ARG A 62 7.44 -0.70 6.65
C ARG A 62 7.24 -2.01 5.90
N ARG A 63 6.50 -2.97 6.47
CA ARG A 63 6.19 -4.26 5.81
C ARG A 63 5.36 -4.05 4.55
N TYR A 64 4.32 -3.22 4.63
CA TYR A 64 3.50 -2.83 3.48
C TYR A 64 4.35 -2.19 2.36
N SER A 65 5.16 -1.19 2.71
CA SER A 65 5.99 -0.44 1.75
C SER A 65 7.00 -1.34 1.05
N ILE A 66 7.68 -2.22 1.79
CA ILE A 66 8.63 -3.17 1.22
C ILE A 66 7.92 -4.15 0.29
N THR A 67 6.81 -4.76 0.73
CA THR A 67 6.05 -5.71 -0.10
C THR A 67 5.59 -5.05 -1.40
N ARG A 68 5.00 -3.85 -1.30
CA ARG A 68 4.54 -3.11 -2.47
C ARG A 68 5.68 -2.76 -3.44
N LYS A 69 6.84 -2.34 -2.93
CA LYS A 69 8.03 -2.08 -3.74
C LYS A 69 8.50 -3.33 -4.48
N ILE A 70 8.56 -4.47 -3.79
CA ILE A 70 8.95 -5.76 -4.39
C ILE A 70 7.98 -6.14 -5.52
N LEU A 71 6.67 -6.04 -5.28
CA LEU A 71 5.66 -6.33 -6.30
C LEU A 71 5.78 -5.42 -7.53
N ILE A 72 6.04 -4.13 -7.33
CA ILE A 72 6.24 -3.18 -8.43
C ILE A 72 7.51 -3.53 -9.22
N ILE A 73 8.63 -3.82 -8.53
CA ILE A 73 9.88 -4.21 -9.19
C ILE A 73 9.66 -5.48 -10.03
N LEU A 74 8.98 -6.49 -9.47
CA LEU A 74 8.66 -7.72 -10.19
C LEU A 74 7.78 -7.44 -11.42
N ALA A 75 6.76 -6.59 -11.30
CA ALA A 75 5.92 -6.21 -12.42
C ALA A 75 6.74 -5.51 -13.52
N ILE A 76 7.65 -4.61 -13.17
CA ILE A 76 8.53 -3.92 -14.11
C ILE A 76 9.46 -4.91 -14.83
N VAL A 77 10.05 -5.85 -14.08
CA VAL A 77 10.95 -6.89 -14.61
C VAL A 77 10.23 -7.82 -15.59
N ILE A 78 8.91 -8.01 -15.47
CA ILE A 78 8.12 -8.82 -16.42
C ILE A 78 7.68 -7.97 -17.62
N ILE A 79 7.17 -6.76 -17.37
CA ILE A 79 6.57 -5.90 -18.41
C ILE A 79 7.64 -5.38 -19.38
N ILE A 80 8.81 -4.94 -18.90
CA ILE A 80 9.84 -4.36 -19.77
C ILE A 80 10.35 -5.36 -20.81
N PRO A 81 10.74 -6.61 -20.47
CA PRO A 81 11.15 -7.59 -21.46
C PRO A 81 10.02 -7.99 -22.40
N ALA A 82 8.81 -8.20 -21.88
CA ALA A 82 7.65 -8.55 -22.71
C ALA A 82 7.35 -7.46 -23.76
N LEU A 83 7.37 -6.19 -23.32
CA LEU A 83 7.21 -5.03 -24.20
C LEU A 83 8.36 -4.93 -25.21
N SER A 84 9.60 -5.17 -24.78
CA SER A 84 10.77 -5.13 -25.66
C SER A 84 10.71 -6.19 -26.75
N ILE A 85 10.36 -7.44 -26.40
CA ILE A 85 10.18 -8.52 -27.38
C ILE A 85 9.05 -8.17 -28.35
N PHE A 86 7.93 -7.65 -27.84
CA PHE A 86 6.83 -7.21 -28.67
C PHE A 86 7.25 -6.10 -29.66
N LEU A 87 7.97 -5.08 -29.20
CA LEU A 87 8.46 -4.00 -30.06
C LEU A 87 9.47 -4.50 -31.10
N ILE A 88 10.40 -5.37 -30.71
CA ILE A 88 11.38 -5.99 -31.62
C ILE A 88 10.66 -6.80 -32.71
N SER A 89 9.56 -7.51 -32.36
CA SER A 89 8.76 -8.27 -33.33
C SER A 89 8.05 -7.41 -34.39
N LYS A 90 7.96 -6.09 -34.18
CA LYS A 90 7.35 -5.15 -35.13
C LYS A 90 8.36 -4.50 -36.07
N ILE A 91 9.65 -4.69 -35.86
CA ILE A 91 10.71 -4.09 -36.67
C ILE A 91 11.17 -5.11 -37.73
N GLN A 92 10.85 -4.86 -39.01
CA GLN A 92 11.16 -5.78 -40.12
C GLN A 92 12.65 -6.09 -40.27
N SER A 93 13.55 -5.14 -39.95
CA SER A 93 15.00 -5.37 -40.01
C SER A 93 15.53 -6.36 -38.96
N LEU A 94 14.71 -6.76 -37.98
CA LEU A 94 15.03 -7.72 -36.92
C LEU A 94 14.26 -9.04 -37.06
N GLU A 95 13.62 -9.26 -38.21
CA GLU A 95 12.82 -10.45 -38.50
C GLU A 95 13.65 -11.75 -38.47
N ALA A 96 14.91 -11.69 -38.91
CA ALA A 96 15.83 -12.83 -38.83
C ALA A 96 16.11 -13.27 -37.36
N ILE A 97 16.22 -12.32 -36.44
CA ILE A 97 16.46 -12.61 -35.02
C ILE A 97 15.21 -13.21 -34.38
N THR A 98 14.03 -12.66 -34.68
CA THR A 98 12.76 -13.19 -34.16
C THR A 98 12.40 -14.56 -34.74
N ASN A 99 12.75 -14.83 -36.01
CA ASN A 99 12.54 -16.15 -36.62
C ASN A 99 13.49 -17.21 -36.04
N SER A 100 14.76 -16.88 -35.81
CA SER A 100 15.69 -17.79 -35.12
C SER A 100 15.25 -18.11 -33.69
N LEU A 101 14.73 -17.11 -32.97
CA LEU A 101 14.18 -17.31 -31.63
C LEU A 101 12.94 -18.23 -31.65
N LYS A 102 12.06 -18.07 -32.65
CA LYS A 102 10.89 -18.94 -32.85
C LYS A 102 11.30 -20.37 -33.18
N GLU A 103 12.25 -20.57 -34.08
CA GLU A 103 12.76 -21.91 -34.42
C GLU A 103 13.38 -22.60 -33.21
N PHE A 104 14.14 -21.87 -32.40
CA PHE A 104 14.66 -22.38 -31.13
C PHE A 104 13.54 -22.80 -30.17
N MET A 105 12.50 -21.97 -30.02
CA MET A 105 11.35 -22.29 -29.17
C MET A 105 10.56 -23.49 -29.69
N ILE A 106 10.43 -23.66 -31.01
CA ILE A 106 9.74 -24.81 -31.61
C ILE A 106 10.59 -26.08 -31.42
N SER A 107 11.90 -26.00 -31.66
CA SER A 107 12.84 -27.12 -31.52
C SER A 107 12.91 -27.65 -30.09
N ASN A 108 12.78 -26.77 -29.09
CA ASN A 108 12.85 -27.11 -27.67
C ASN A 108 11.50 -26.91 -26.97
N PHE A 109 10.39 -27.04 -27.71
CA PHE A 109 9.07 -26.63 -27.25
C PHE A 109 8.67 -27.21 -25.90
N MET A 110 8.88 -28.52 -25.68
CA MET A 110 8.54 -29.16 -24.41
C MET A 110 9.34 -28.58 -23.24
N GLU A 111 10.66 -28.45 -23.37
CA GLU A 111 11.51 -27.92 -22.31
C GLU A 111 11.18 -26.46 -22.00
N VAL A 112 11.04 -25.63 -23.04
CA VAL A 112 10.65 -24.22 -22.91
C VAL A 112 9.25 -24.09 -22.29
N ALA A 113 8.28 -24.90 -22.70
CA ALA A 113 6.93 -24.89 -22.16
C ALA A 113 6.90 -25.31 -20.68
N TYR A 114 7.69 -26.31 -20.27
CA TYR A 114 7.80 -26.69 -18.86
C TYR A 114 8.47 -25.61 -18.02
N THR A 115 9.61 -25.06 -18.47
CA THR A 115 10.34 -24.02 -17.72
C THR A 115 9.51 -22.74 -17.59
N LEU A 116 8.90 -22.27 -18.67
CA LEU A 116 8.04 -21.08 -18.65
C LEU A 116 6.71 -21.35 -17.94
N GLY A 117 6.15 -22.55 -18.08
CA GLY A 117 4.90 -22.93 -17.42
C GLY A 117 5.05 -22.99 -15.91
N ILE A 118 6.03 -23.75 -15.41
CA ILE A 118 6.30 -23.86 -13.96
C ILE A 118 6.79 -22.53 -13.39
N GLY A 119 7.75 -21.88 -14.05
CA GLY A 119 8.26 -20.58 -13.63
C GLY A 119 7.17 -19.51 -13.60
N GLY A 120 6.33 -19.48 -14.64
CA GLY A 120 5.18 -18.58 -14.73
C GLY A 120 4.13 -18.86 -13.65
N ALA A 121 3.81 -20.12 -13.38
CA ALA A 121 2.86 -20.50 -12.32
C ALA A 121 3.36 -20.10 -10.93
N LEU A 122 4.63 -20.34 -10.62
CA LEU A 122 5.25 -19.94 -9.35
C LEU A 122 5.29 -18.41 -9.20
N LEU A 123 5.67 -17.70 -10.26
CA LEU A 123 5.70 -16.25 -10.28
C LEU A 123 4.30 -15.65 -10.08
N LEU A 124 3.29 -16.22 -10.75
CA LEU A 124 1.89 -15.81 -10.61
C LEU A 124 1.38 -16.06 -9.18
N ALA A 125 1.67 -17.24 -8.61
CA ALA A 125 1.34 -17.54 -7.22
C ALA A 125 1.99 -16.54 -6.24
N PHE A 126 3.26 -16.18 -6.48
CA PHE A 126 3.96 -15.20 -5.66
C PHE A 126 3.35 -13.78 -5.78
N LEU A 127 3.02 -13.35 -7.01
CA LEU A 127 2.38 -12.05 -7.24
C LEU A 127 1.00 -11.96 -6.61
N ILE A 128 0.18 -13.01 -6.74
CA ILE A 128 -1.16 -13.08 -6.15
C ILE A 128 -1.05 -13.08 -4.62
N GLY A 129 -0.21 -13.96 -4.05
CA GLY A 129 -0.01 -14.03 -2.61
C GLY A 129 0.53 -12.73 -2.03
N GLY A 130 1.52 -12.12 -2.70
CA GLY A 130 2.07 -10.83 -2.31
C GLY A 130 1.05 -9.70 -2.41
N TYR A 131 0.20 -9.69 -3.44
CA TYR A 131 -0.88 -8.71 -3.58
C TYR A 131 -1.87 -8.78 -2.42
N PHE A 132 -2.38 -9.98 -2.10
CA PHE A 132 -3.30 -10.15 -0.96
C PHE A 132 -2.64 -9.82 0.38
N TYR A 133 -1.36 -10.18 0.53
CA TYR A 133 -0.61 -9.79 1.73
C TYR A 133 -0.46 -8.27 1.85
N ALA A 134 -0.11 -7.57 0.76
CA ALA A 134 -0.01 -6.11 0.75
C ALA A 134 -1.37 -5.45 1.05
N GLN A 135 -2.46 -5.97 0.50
CA GLN A 135 -3.81 -5.48 0.78
C GLN A 135 -4.18 -5.66 2.25
N SER A 136 -3.91 -6.83 2.83
CA SER A 136 -4.14 -7.08 4.25
C SER A 136 -3.36 -6.12 5.15
N GLN A 137 -2.11 -5.78 4.81
CA GLN A 137 -1.35 -4.77 5.57
C GLN A 137 -1.93 -3.37 5.40
N LEU A 138 -2.44 -3.03 4.21
CA LEU A 138 -3.08 -1.75 3.96
C LEU A 138 -4.36 -1.61 4.80
N ASP A 139 -5.21 -2.63 4.82
CA ASP A 139 -6.45 -2.64 5.61
C ASP A 139 -6.14 -2.49 7.11
N ARG A 140 -5.06 -3.12 7.59
CA ARG A 140 -4.57 -2.93 8.96
C ARG A 140 -4.11 -1.51 9.27
N LEU A 141 -3.40 -0.88 8.33
CA LEU A 141 -2.93 0.51 8.47
C LEU A 141 -4.07 1.51 8.54
N VAL A 142 -5.18 1.25 7.84
CA VAL A 142 -6.32 2.19 7.76
C VAL A 142 -7.34 1.95 8.87
N GLY A 143 -7.37 0.75 9.45
CA GLY A 143 -8.21 0.42 10.60
C GLY A 143 -7.42 0.30 11.90
N PRO A 144 -7.13 -0.93 12.38
CA PRO A 144 -6.71 -1.19 13.75
C PRO A 144 -5.40 -0.51 14.16
N GLU A 145 -4.40 -0.42 13.27
CA GLU A 145 -3.12 0.22 13.63
C GLU A 145 -3.29 1.74 13.78
N LEU A 146 -4.12 2.37 12.94
CA LEU A 146 -4.43 3.79 13.06
C LEU A 146 -5.31 4.07 14.29
N GLY A 147 -6.28 3.20 14.56
CA GLY A 147 -7.13 3.28 15.75
C GLY A 147 -6.29 3.17 17.03
N GLN A 148 -5.31 2.27 17.04
CA GLN A 148 -4.37 2.15 18.16
C GLN A 148 -3.52 3.41 18.34
N VAL A 149 -3.06 4.05 17.25
CA VAL A 149 -2.35 5.33 17.34
C VAL A 149 -3.26 6.40 17.94
N TRP A 150 -4.50 6.52 17.47
CA TRP A 150 -5.49 7.43 18.03
C TRP A 150 -5.69 7.23 19.54
N HIS A 151 -5.93 6.00 19.97
CA HIS A 151 -6.05 5.67 21.39
C HIS A 151 -4.81 6.08 22.17
N SER A 152 -3.62 5.77 21.64
CA SER A 152 -2.36 6.04 22.32
C SER A 152 -2.06 7.53 22.43
N ILE A 153 -2.41 8.33 21.42
CA ILE A 153 -2.23 9.78 21.50
C ILE A 153 -3.28 10.44 22.40
N ILE A 154 -4.53 10.00 22.36
CA ILE A 154 -5.59 10.54 23.21
C ILE A 154 -5.28 10.21 24.68
N GLU A 155 -4.93 8.98 25.00
CA GLU A 155 -4.54 8.59 26.36
C GLU A 155 -3.36 9.41 26.90
N LYS A 156 -2.43 9.80 26.03
CA LYS A 156 -1.22 10.52 26.44
C LYS A 156 -1.40 12.03 26.57
N TRP A 157 -2.19 12.65 25.71
CA TRP A 157 -2.29 14.11 25.61
C TRP A 157 -3.69 14.68 25.91
N ALA A 158 -4.74 13.87 25.88
CA ALA A 158 -6.11 14.29 26.17
C ALA A 158 -6.90 13.18 26.92
N PRO A 159 -6.42 12.71 28.08
CA PRO A 159 -7.05 11.61 28.81
C PRO A 159 -8.51 11.91 29.19
N GLU A 160 -8.88 13.17 29.37
CA GLU A 160 -10.25 13.61 29.63
C GLU A 160 -11.25 13.23 28.51
N ILE A 161 -10.78 13.09 27.26
CA ILE A 161 -11.64 12.64 26.15
C ILE A 161 -12.03 11.17 26.35
N LYS A 162 -11.10 10.35 26.85
CA LYS A 162 -11.33 8.92 27.14
C LYS A 162 -12.27 8.73 28.33
N GLU A 163 -12.26 9.66 29.30
CA GLU A 163 -13.17 9.61 30.45
C GLU A 163 -14.61 10.03 30.11
N GLN A 164 -14.77 10.91 29.11
CA GLN A 164 -16.07 11.46 28.71
C GLN A 164 -16.78 10.64 27.62
N THR A 165 -16.05 9.81 26.89
CA THR A 165 -16.59 9.05 25.75
C THR A 165 -15.86 7.73 25.62
N GLU A 166 -16.62 6.64 25.50
CA GLU A 166 -16.07 5.33 25.17
C GLU A 166 -15.49 5.42 23.75
N LEU A 167 -14.16 5.44 23.65
CA LEU A 167 -13.46 5.54 22.37
C LEU A 167 -13.75 4.27 21.56
N THR A 168 -14.21 4.47 20.33
CA THR A 168 -14.49 3.38 19.39
C THR A 168 -13.19 2.95 18.73
N ASP A 169 -13.12 1.70 18.24
CA ASP A 169 -11.95 1.21 17.50
C ASP A 169 -11.87 1.76 16.06
N ASP A 170 -12.89 2.47 15.57
CA ASP A 170 -12.93 3.03 14.22
C ASP A 170 -12.21 4.38 14.16
N PRO A 171 -11.08 4.48 13.43
CA PRO A 171 -10.35 5.74 13.28
C PRO A 171 -11.20 6.88 12.68
N SER A 172 -12.20 6.55 11.86
CA SER A 172 -13.08 7.53 11.23
C SER A 172 -13.96 8.21 12.27
N GLU A 173 -14.56 7.43 13.18
CA GLU A 173 -15.42 7.97 14.24
C GLU A 173 -14.61 8.78 15.25
N ILE A 174 -13.38 8.36 15.58
CA ILE A 174 -12.49 9.15 16.42
C ILE A 174 -12.15 10.49 15.75
N ALA A 175 -11.79 10.49 14.46
CA ALA A 175 -11.49 11.71 13.74
C ALA A 175 -12.70 12.68 13.74
N ASP A 176 -13.91 12.16 13.63
CA ASP A 176 -15.15 12.94 13.65
C ASP A 176 -15.41 13.58 15.00
N LEU A 177 -15.12 12.85 16.08
CA LEU A 177 -15.19 13.38 17.45
C LEU A 177 -14.19 14.51 17.70
N ILE A 178 -13.04 14.49 17.03
CA ILE A 178 -12.01 15.53 17.18
C ILE A 178 -12.34 16.77 16.35
N VAL A 179 -12.74 16.61 15.09
CA VAL A 179 -13.04 17.74 14.19
C VAL A 179 -14.41 18.36 14.49
N GLY A 180 -15.34 17.58 15.05
CA GLY A 180 -16.66 18.06 15.47
C GLY A 180 -16.68 18.81 16.82
N LYS A 181 -15.54 18.91 17.51
CA LYS A 181 -15.35 19.71 18.73
C LYS A 181 -14.74 21.07 18.40
#